data_AF-A0A356F8Q6-F1
#
_entry.id   AF-A0A356F8Q6-F1
#
_cell.length_a   1.000
_cell.length_b   1.000
_cell.length_c   1.000
_cell.angle_alpha   90.00
_cell.angle_beta   90.00
_cell.angle_gamma   90.00
#
_symmetry.space_group_name_H-M   'P 1'
#
loop_
_entity.id
_entity.type
_entity.pdbx_description
1 polymer ?
#
loop_
_entity_poly.entity_id
_entity_poly.type
_entity_poly.pdbx_seq_one_letter_code
_entity_poly.pdbx_strand_id
1 'polypeptide(L)'
;MVRLNTESSWERLLVPAFVWFFQLLYPFRSVVKDSSRVAAAAGGCILVSREYLEKIGGLESIGKEIIDDVCLAARVKAAGGGLWLGFSRTMVSLRRSTRLGEISEMVTRTAFDQLGYRYWLLLLTLAGLFAFFISPPLLCVAALALDEPLTGLAAALAMSLQTVKYWPAASHYGLPPRYALSLPLASCFYLWMTFLSGWNHLLGRGETWRGRALGPSEH
;
A
#
# COMPACT_ATOMS: atom_id res chain seq x y z
N MET A 1 9.76 1.72 9.00
CA MET A 1 9.75 1.76 7.54
C MET A 1 10.99 2.50 7.03
N VAL A 2 11.81 1.79 6.26
CA VAL A 2 13.00 2.36 5.60
C VAL A 2 12.60 3.28 4.44
N ARG A 3 13.45 4.25 4.10
CA ARG A 3 13.21 5.12 2.94
C ARG A 3 13.46 4.34 1.65
N LEU A 4 12.43 4.22 0.81
CA LEU A 4 12.51 3.56 -0.49
C LEU A 4 13.16 4.49 -1.54
N ASN A 5 13.70 3.89 -2.61
CA ASN A 5 14.34 4.63 -3.70
C ASN A 5 13.32 5.38 -4.57
N THR A 6 13.71 6.57 -5.05
CA THR A 6 12.92 7.44 -5.95
C THR A 6 13.81 8.03 -7.04
N GLU A 7 14.69 7.20 -7.61
CA GLU A 7 15.65 7.62 -8.62
C GLU A 7 14.99 7.68 -10.01
N SER A 8 14.22 6.66 -10.37
CA SER A 8 13.55 6.56 -11.68
C SER A 8 12.19 7.28 -11.73
N SER A 9 11.72 7.62 -12.94
CA SER A 9 10.40 8.23 -13.13
C SER A 9 9.26 7.38 -12.57
N TRP A 10 9.34 6.04 -12.71
CA TRP A 10 8.35 5.11 -12.16
C TRP A 10 8.40 5.06 -10.64
N GLU A 11 9.60 5.06 -10.06
CA GLU A 11 9.74 5.10 -8.60
C GLU A 11 9.17 6.41 -8.04
N ARG A 12 9.48 7.55 -8.65
CA ARG A 12 8.94 8.86 -8.23
C ARG A 12 7.42 8.95 -8.32
N LEU A 13 6.81 8.26 -9.28
CA LEU A 13 5.36 8.21 -9.44
C LEU A 13 4.69 7.27 -8.43
N LEU A 14 5.23 6.06 -8.26
CA LEU A 14 4.54 4.96 -7.58
C LEU A 14 4.97 4.75 -6.14
N VAL A 15 6.24 4.97 -5.79
CA VAL A 15 6.76 4.66 -4.44
C VAL A 15 6.16 5.54 -3.35
N PRO A 16 6.05 6.87 -3.49
CA PRO A 16 5.40 7.69 -2.46
C PRO A 16 3.90 7.35 -2.35
N ALA A 17 3.25 7.03 -3.47
CA ALA A 17 1.86 6.59 -3.50
C ALA A 17 1.68 5.26 -2.78
N PHE A 18 2.57 4.28 -3.01
CA PHE A 18 2.60 3.00 -2.29
C PHE A 18 2.58 3.21 -0.77
N VAL A 19 3.53 4.01 -0.28
CA VAL A 19 3.68 4.27 1.16
C VAL A 19 2.48 5.04 1.70
N TRP A 20 1.93 5.95 0.92
CA TRP A 20 0.74 6.69 1.31
C TRP A 20 -0.51 5.80 1.39
N PHE A 21 -0.75 4.93 0.40
CA PHE A 21 -1.83 3.94 0.46
C PHE A 21 -1.64 2.95 1.60
N PHE A 22 -0.42 2.50 1.85
CA PHE A 22 -0.09 1.67 2.99
C PHE A 22 -0.45 2.36 4.31
N GLN A 23 -0.23 3.67 4.45
CA GLN A 23 -0.65 4.43 5.63
C GLN A 23 -2.17 4.59 5.74
N LEU A 24 -2.90 4.63 4.63
CA LEU A 24 -4.37 4.62 4.66
C LEU A 24 -4.90 3.28 5.16
N LEU A 25 -4.29 2.16 4.75
CA LEU A 25 -4.64 0.82 5.20
C LEU A 25 -4.21 0.58 6.66
N TYR A 26 -3.03 1.05 7.03
CA TYR A 26 -2.43 0.87 8.35
C TYR A 26 -2.01 2.20 8.98
N PRO A 27 -2.97 3.01 9.49
CA PRO A 27 -2.63 4.26 10.13
C PRO A 27 -1.72 4.00 11.34
N PHE A 28 -0.52 4.61 11.36
CA PHE A 28 0.49 4.32 12.38
C PHE A 28 -0.02 4.58 13.81
N ARG A 29 -0.88 5.59 13.99
CA ARG A 29 -1.56 5.87 15.27
C ARG A 29 -2.45 4.73 15.74
N SER A 30 -3.06 3.98 14.82
CA SER A 30 -3.86 2.81 15.13
C SER A 30 -2.98 1.60 15.43
N VAL A 31 -1.87 1.43 14.69
CA VAL A 31 -0.90 0.35 14.93
C VAL A 31 -0.37 0.38 16.38
N VAL A 32 -0.03 1.58 16.88
CA VAL A 32 0.52 1.80 18.23
C VAL A 32 -0.51 1.59 19.35
N LYS A 33 -1.82 1.69 19.08
CA LYS A 33 -2.85 1.51 20.11
C LYS A 33 -3.09 0.04 20.39
N ASP A 34 -2.96 -0.36 21.65
CA ASP A 34 -3.23 -1.73 22.11
C ASP A 34 -4.70 -2.13 21.91
N SER A 35 -5.63 -1.18 22.03
CA SER A 35 -7.06 -1.42 21.80
C SER A 35 -7.46 -1.55 20.32
N SER A 36 -6.56 -1.22 19.38
CA SER A 36 -6.83 -1.34 17.96
C SER A 36 -6.46 -2.72 17.43
N ARG A 37 -7.32 -3.30 16.59
CA ARG A 37 -6.99 -4.55 15.86
C ARG A 37 -6.03 -4.34 14.69
N VAL A 38 -5.70 -3.09 14.34
CA VAL A 38 -4.78 -2.79 13.25
C VAL A 38 -3.37 -3.20 13.68
N ALA A 39 -2.75 -4.07 12.89
CA ALA A 39 -1.38 -4.53 13.06
C ALA A 39 -0.65 -4.43 11.73
N ALA A 40 0.54 -3.83 11.76
CA ALA A 40 1.42 -3.74 10.61
C ALA A 40 2.85 -3.55 11.08
N ALA A 41 3.78 -4.20 10.41
CA ALA A 41 5.16 -3.76 10.33
C ALA A 41 5.45 -3.41 8.87
N ALA A 42 6.52 -2.66 8.65
CA ALA A 42 7.03 -2.40 7.32
C ALA A 42 8.46 -2.89 7.30
N GLY A 43 8.77 -3.76 6.35
CA GLY A 43 10.04 -4.44 6.21
C GLY A 43 11.25 -3.51 6.06
N GLY A 44 12.41 -4.14 5.91
CA GLY A 44 13.72 -3.50 5.83
C GLY A 44 14.46 -3.48 7.17
N CYS A 45 13.77 -3.22 8.29
CA CYS A 45 14.33 -3.41 9.63
C CYS A 45 13.19 -3.58 10.65
N ILE A 46 13.16 -4.72 11.33
CA ILE A 46 12.19 -5.04 12.38
C ILE A 46 12.97 -5.50 13.61
N LEU A 47 12.64 -4.91 14.75
CA LEU A 47 13.10 -5.36 16.05
C LEU A 47 11.92 -5.99 16.78
N VAL A 48 12.09 -7.23 17.23
CA VAL A 48 11.09 -7.98 17.98
C VAL A 48 11.74 -8.53 19.25
N SER A 49 11.03 -8.50 20.37
CA SER A 49 11.52 -9.11 21.60
C SER A 49 11.64 -10.62 21.43
N ARG A 50 12.66 -11.23 22.03
CA ARG A 50 12.79 -12.68 22.06
C ARG A 50 11.55 -13.37 22.63
N GLU A 51 11.02 -12.86 23.74
CA GLU A 51 9.83 -13.42 24.41
C GLU A 51 8.63 -13.53 23.44
N TYR A 52 8.23 -12.44 22.79
CA TYR A 52 7.11 -12.49 21.84
C TYR A 52 7.42 -13.32 20.59
N LEU A 53 8.68 -13.33 20.12
CA LEU A 53 9.08 -14.16 18.97
C LEU A 53 8.94 -15.65 19.30
N GLU A 54 9.34 -16.07 20.51
CA GLU A 54 9.15 -17.44 20.99
C GLU A 54 7.66 -17.77 21.19
N LYS A 55 6.88 -16.86 21.78
CA LYS A 55 5.43 -17.04 21.99
C LYS A 55 4.65 -17.28 20.70
N ILE A 56 5.04 -16.64 19.60
CA ILE A 56 4.37 -16.83 18.30
C ILE A 56 4.88 -18.05 17.52
N GLY A 57 5.84 -18.82 18.07
CA GLY A 57 6.41 -19.99 17.42
C GLY A 57 7.55 -19.69 16.45
N GLY A 58 8.31 -18.61 16.68
CA GLY A 58 9.48 -18.27 15.88
C GLY A 58 9.15 -17.72 14.49
N LEU A 59 10.14 -17.69 13.62
CA LEU A 59 9.99 -17.23 12.23
C LEU A 59 9.30 -18.28 11.35
N GLU A 60 9.28 -19.54 11.79
CA GLU A 60 8.55 -20.64 11.16
C GLU A 60 7.06 -20.31 11.05
N SER A 61 6.52 -19.58 12.03
CA SER A 61 5.13 -19.13 12.05
C SER A 61 4.74 -18.26 10.86
N ILE A 62 5.69 -17.51 10.29
CA ILE A 62 5.50 -16.62 9.12
C ILE A 62 6.15 -17.18 7.85
N GLY A 63 6.73 -18.38 7.88
CA GLY A 63 7.58 -18.89 6.80
C GLY A 63 6.85 -19.16 5.47
N LYS A 64 5.52 -19.25 5.49
CA LYS A 64 4.66 -19.42 4.31
C LYS A 64 3.95 -18.15 3.87
N GLU A 65 4.12 -17.05 4.61
CA GLU A 65 3.42 -15.79 4.36
C GLU A 65 4.04 -15.04 3.18
N ILE A 66 3.19 -14.45 2.34
CA ILE A 66 3.63 -13.60 1.24
C ILE A 66 4.09 -12.23 1.77
N ILE A 67 3.39 -11.71 2.78
CA ILE A 67 3.70 -10.47 3.50
C ILE A 67 4.10 -10.80 4.94
N ASP A 68 5.33 -11.28 5.09
CA ASP A 68 5.89 -11.77 6.35
C ASP A 68 5.93 -10.70 7.45
N ASP A 69 6.22 -9.45 7.11
CA ASP A 69 6.31 -8.33 8.06
C ASP A 69 4.96 -7.98 8.72
N VAL A 70 3.89 -7.82 7.94
CA VAL A 70 2.55 -7.56 8.47
C VAL A 70 2.03 -8.76 9.25
N CYS A 71 2.26 -9.99 8.76
CA CYS A 71 1.87 -11.21 9.45
C CYS A 71 2.61 -11.39 10.79
N LEU A 72 3.91 -11.07 10.85
CA LEU A 72 4.68 -11.03 12.09
C LEU A 72 4.06 -10.05 13.10
N ALA A 73 3.77 -8.83 12.66
CA ALA A 73 3.16 -7.81 13.51
C ALA A 73 1.77 -8.24 14.03
N ALA A 74 0.95 -8.85 13.17
CA ALA A 74 -0.36 -9.37 13.54
C ALA A 74 -0.27 -10.47 14.60
N ARG A 75 0.65 -11.43 14.43
CA ARG A 75 0.89 -12.52 15.40
C ARG A 75 1.39 -11.99 16.75
N VAL A 76 2.34 -11.05 16.74
CA VAL A 76 2.85 -10.42 17.98
C VAL A 76 1.71 -9.68 18.70
N LYS A 77 0.88 -8.92 17.98
CA LYS A 77 -0.23 -8.19 18.58
C LYS A 77 -1.30 -9.13 19.14
N ALA A 78 -1.60 -10.21 18.43
CA ALA A 78 -2.52 -11.26 18.91
C ALA A 78 -2.01 -11.96 20.19
N ALA A 79 -0.68 -12.09 20.34
CA ALA A 79 -0.05 -12.59 21.56
C ALA A 79 0.02 -11.57 22.71
N GLY A 80 -0.61 -10.39 22.55
CA GLY A 80 -0.63 -9.31 23.55
C GLY A 80 0.60 -8.42 23.53
N GLY A 81 1.38 -8.41 22.45
CA GLY A 81 2.53 -7.52 22.27
C GLY A 81 2.13 -6.14 21.75
N GLY A 82 2.76 -5.10 22.29
CA GLY A 82 2.66 -3.75 21.75
C GLY A 82 3.42 -3.61 20.42
N LEU A 83 2.92 -2.76 19.52
CA LEU A 83 3.56 -2.47 18.24
C LEU A 83 3.99 -1.01 18.14
N TRP A 84 5.10 -0.77 17.46
CA TRP A 84 5.48 0.57 17.01
C TRP A 84 5.89 0.54 15.55
N LEU A 85 5.37 1.51 14.78
CA LEU A 85 5.69 1.67 13.37
C LEU A 85 5.91 3.15 13.06
N GLY A 86 7.07 3.45 12.47
CA GLY A 86 7.44 4.81 12.09
C GLY A 86 8.41 4.84 10.91
N PHE A 87 8.67 6.04 10.40
CA PHE A 87 9.67 6.25 9.35
C PHE A 87 11.08 6.31 9.92
N SER A 88 12.00 5.60 9.28
CA SER A 88 13.42 5.78 9.54
C SER A 88 13.93 7.05 8.88
N ARG A 89 14.78 7.80 9.59
CA ARG A 89 15.48 8.98 9.04
C ARG A 89 16.83 8.63 8.43
N THR A 90 17.39 7.47 8.76
CA THR A 90 18.78 7.09 8.45
C THR A 90 18.89 5.84 7.60
N MET A 91 17.86 4.99 7.55
CA MET A 91 17.90 3.75 6.78
C MET A 91 17.26 3.92 5.41
N VAL A 92 17.97 3.49 4.38
CA VAL A 92 17.56 3.51 2.98
C VAL A 92 17.53 2.10 2.41
N SER A 93 16.56 1.81 1.54
CA SER A 93 16.50 0.54 0.82
C SER A 93 17.60 0.48 -0.24
N LEU A 94 18.35 -0.63 -0.29
CA LEU A 94 19.29 -0.90 -1.38
C LEU A 94 18.59 -1.53 -2.60
N ARG A 95 17.38 -2.08 -2.43
CA ARG A 95 16.61 -2.66 -3.52
C ARG A 95 16.05 -1.54 -4.38
N ARG A 96 16.42 -1.55 -5.66
CA ARG A 96 15.92 -0.62 -6.67
C ARG A 96 14.81 -1.32 -7.46
N SER A 97 13.76 -0.58 -7.78
CA SER A 97 12.64 -1.08 -8.59
C SER A 97 12.40 -0.07 -9.71
N THR A 98 13.38 0.00 -10.61
CA THR A 98 13.49 1.10 -11.57
C THR A 98 12.42 1.03 -12.67
N ARG A 99 11.91 -0.18 -12.93
CA ARG A 99 10.96 -0.49 -14.00
C ARG A 99 9.54 -0.66 -13.45
N LEU A 100 8.55 -0.22 -14.23
CA LEU A 100 7.14 -0.43 -13.92
C LEU A 100 6.81 -1.91 -13.66
N GLY A 101 7.36 -2.82 -14.47
CA GLY A 101 7.12 -4.26 -14.33
C GLY A 101 7.52 -4.81 -12.97
N GLU A 102 8.65 -4.37 -12.41
CA GLU A 102 9.14 -4.83 -11.10
C GLU A 102 8.23 -4.36 -9.95
N ILE A 103 7.77 -3.10 -10.01
CA ILE A 103 6.82 -2.54 -9.04
C ILE A 103 5.45 -3.23 -9.20
N SER A 104 4.99 -3.40 -10.44
CA SER A 104 3.71 -4.03 -10.76
C SER A 104 3.68 -5.48 -10.27
N GLU A 105 4.73 -6.27 -10.54
CA GLU A 105 4.83 -7.65 -10.09
C GLU A 105 4.83 -7.74 -8.56
N MET A 106 5.57 -6.84 -7.88
CA MET A 106 5.57 -6.78 -6.43
C MET A 106 4.16 -6.52 -5.87
N VAL A 107 3.46 -5.50 -6.37
CA VAL A 107 2.13 -5.12 -5.88
C VAL A 107 1.07 -6.16 -6.28
N THR A 108 1.11 -6.65 -7.51
CA THR A 108 0.17 -7.66 -8.03
C THR A 108 0.27 -8.97 -7.24
N ARG A 109 1.46 -9.31 -6.72
CA ARG A 109 1.63 -10.44 -5.82
C ARG A 109 0.94 -10.17 -4.48
N THR A 110 1.27 -9.06 -3.81
CA THR A 110 0.87 -8.86 -2.42
C THR A 110 -0.52 -8.24 -2.22
N ALA A 111 -1.12 -7.61 -3.23
CA ALA A 111 -2.30 -6.76 -3.01
C ALA A 111 -3.53 -7.54 -2.51
N PHE A 112 -3.81 -8.72 -3.06
CA PHE A 112 -4.99 -9.50 -2.64
C PHE A 112 -4.76 -10.26 -1.32
N ASP A 113 -3.52 -10.71 -1.08
CA ASP A 113 -3.07 -11.23 0.22
C ASP A 113 -3.27 -10.19 1.33
N GLN A 114 -2.91 -8.93 1.06
CA GLN A 114 -3.14 -7.82 1.99
C GLN A 114 -4.63 -7.58 2.33
N LEU A 115 -5.54 -8.01 1.46
CA LEU A 115 -6.99 -7.97 1.68
C LEU A 115 -7.53 -9.28 2.29
N GLY A 116 -6.65 -10.20 2.70
CA GLY A 116 -6.99 -11.50 3.28
C GLY A 116 -7.80 -12.38 2.34
N TYR A 117 -7.56 -12.28 1.02
CA TYR A 117 -8.27 -13.03 -0.02
C TYR A 117 -9.80 -12.83 -0.03
N ARG A 118 -10.28 -11.68 0.45
CA ARG A 118 -11.71 -11.34 0.49
C ARG A 118 -12.11 -10.49 -0.72
N TYR A 119 -12.88 -11.07 -1.64
CA TYR A 119 -13.33 -10.35 -2.84
C TYR A 119 -14.15 -9.09 -2.58
N TRP A 120 -14.94 -9.04 -1.50
CA TRP A 120 -15.68 -7.82 -1.17
C TRP A 120 -14.74 -6.68 -0.77
N LEU A 121 -13.62 -6.96 -0.06
CA LEU A 121 -12.60 -5.97 0.25
C LEU A 121 -11.87 -5.52 -1.00
N LEU A 122 -11.64 -6.44 -1.95
CA LEU A 122 -11.09 -6.11 -3.26
C LEU A 122 -12.00 -5.13 -4.01
N LEU A 123 -13.29 -5.45 -4.15
CA LEU A 123 -14.26 -4.56 -4.80
C LEU A 123 -14.36 -3.21 -4.10
N LEU A 124 -14.40 -3.20 -2.76
CA LEU A 124 -14.42 -1.97 -1.97
C LEU A 124 -13.15 -1.13 -2.21
N THR A 125 -11.98 -1.77 -2.28
CA THR A 125 -10.70 -1.09 -2.54
C THR A 125 -10.66 -0.51 -3.96
N LEU A 126 -11.08 -1.27 -4.97
CA LEU A 126 -11.17 -0.81 -6.35
C LEU A 126 -12.16 0.36 -6.49
N ALA A 127 -13.34 0.24 -5.88
CA ALA A 127 -14.34 1.29 -5.85
C ALA A 127 -13.83 2.54 -5.11
N GLY A 128 -13.15 2.38 -3.97
CA GLY A 128 -12.54 3.47 -3.22
C GLY A 128 -11.43 4.17 -4.01
N LEU A 129 -10.55 3.41 -4.66
CA LEU A 129 -9.49 3.96 -5.52
C LEU A 129 -10.09 4.78 -6.66
N PHE A 130 -11.12 4.25 -7.32
CA PHE A 130 -11.82 4.94 -8.39
C PHE A 130 -12.53 6.20 -7.88
N ALA A 131 -13.41 6.05 -6.89
CA ALA A 131 -14.26 7.13 -6.41
C ALA A 131 -13.46 8.29 -5.81
N PHE A 132 -12.47 8.01 -4.96
CA PHE A 132 -11.76 9.07 -4.23
C PHE A 132 -10.60 9.69 -5.01
N PHE A 133 -9.96 8.94 -5.92
CA PHE A 133 -8.72 9.43 -6.57
C PHE A 133 -8.83 9.61 -8.07
N ILE A 134 -9.57 8.74 -8.77
CA ILE A 134 -9.64 8.76 -10.24
C ILE A 134 -10.85 9.58 -10.72
N SER A 135 -11.99 9.49 -10.02
CA SER A 135 -13.21 10.19 -10.42
C SER A 135 -13.09 11.72 -10.40
N PRO A 136 -12.40 12.37 -9.44
CA PRO A 136 -12.36 13.83 -9.38
C PRO A 136 -11.78 14.51 -10.64
N PRO A 137 -10.64 14.10 -11.21
CA PRO A 137 -10.19 14.68 -12.48
C PRO A 137 -11.14 14.41 -13.65
N LEU A 138 -11.78 13.22 -13.70
CA LEU A 138 -12.76 12.91 -14.75
C LEU A 138 -14.00 13.80 -14.65
N LEU A 139 -14.52 13.99 -13.44
CA LEU A 139 -15.66 14.87 -13.17
C LEU A 139 -15.32 16.33 -13.45
N CYS A 140 -14.10 16.77 -13.15
CA CYS A 140 -13.66 18.12 -13.48
C CYS A 140 -13.68 18.37 -15.00
N VAL A 141 -13.20 17.42 -15.80
CA VAL A 141 -13.21 17.52 -17.27
C VAL A 141 -14.64 17.45 -17.81
N ALA A 142 -15.45 16.53 -17.31
CA ALA A 142 -16.85 16.40 -17.73
C ALA A 142 -17.67 17.65 -17.39
N ALA A 143 -17.47 18.23 -16.21
CA ALA A 143 -18.15 19.45 -15.78
C ALA A 143 -17.81 20.65 -16.67
N LEU A 144 -16.56 20.77 -17.13
CA LEU A 144 -16.16 21.81 -18.08
C LEU A 144 -16.80 21.61 -19.46
N ALA A 145 -16.97 20.36 -19.90
CA ALA A 145 -17.59 20.05 -21.19
C ALA A 145 -19.12 20.20 -21.18
N LEU A 146 -19.75 20.00 -20.03
CA LEU A 146 -21.21 20.05 -19.84
C LEU A 146 -21.71 21.38 -19.25
N ASP A 147 -20.82 22.34 -18.99
CA ASP A 147 -21.10 23.63 -18.34
C ASP A 147 -21.80 23.49 -16.97
N GLU A 148 -21.28 22.56 -16.14
CA GLU A 148 -21.80 22.22 -14.81
C GLU A 148 -20.87 22.75 -13.70
N PRO A 149 -20.92 24.05 -13.37
CA PRO A 149 -19.91 24.71 -12.53
C PRO A 149 -19.86 24.19 -11.09
N LEU A 150 -20.99 23.76 -10.53
CA LEU A 150 -21.04 23.20 -9.18
C LEU A 150 -20.28 21.87 -9.09
N THR A 151 -20.48 21.00 -10.08
CA THR A 151 -19.76 19.71 -10.19
C THR A 151 -18.27 19.95 -10.42
N GLY A 152 -17.92 20.92 -11.29
CA GLY A 152 -16.54 21.30 -11.54
C GLY A 152 -15.83 21.82 -10.28
N LEU A 153 -16.50 22.68 -9.51
CA LEU A 153 -15.98 23.21 -8.25
C LEU A 153 -15.76 22.11 -7.20
N ALA A 154 -16.74 21.20 -7.04
CA ALA A 154 -16.62 20.08 -6.11
C ALA A 154 -15.47 19.14 -6.48
N ALA A 155 -15.32 18.83 -7.78
CA ALA A 155 -14.22 18.02 -8.31
C ALA A 155 -12.85 18.69 -8.09
N ALA A 156 -12.74 19.98 -8.39
CA ALA A 156 -11.52 20.76 -8.17
C ALA A 156 -11.13 20.83 -6.68
N LEU A 157 -12.12 21.00 -5.79
CA LEU A 157 -11.90 20.96 -4.34
C LEU A 157 -11.39 19.58 -3.89
N ALA A 158 -12.01 18.50 -4.36
CA ALA A 158 -11.57 17.14 -4.06
C ALA A 158 -10.13 16.88 -4.53
N MET A 159 -9.76 17.32 -5.74
CA MET A 159 -8.38 17.23 -6.25
C MET A 159 -7.40 18.04 -5.41
N SER A 160 -7.80 19.24 -4.97
CA SER A 160 -6.98 20.10 -4.12
C SER A 160 -6.72 19.43 -2.76
N LEU A 161 -7.76 18.87 -2.14
CA LEU A 161 -7.64 18.14 -0.87
C LEU A 161 -6.74 16.91 -0.99
N GLN A 162 -6.85 16.15 -2.08
CA GLN A 162 -5.95 15.02 -2.36
C GLN A 162 -4.50 15.48 -2.45
N THR A 163 -4.24 16.53 -3.23
CA THR A 163 -2.90 17.09 -3.43
C THR A 163 -2.29 17.56 -2.11
N VAL A 164 -3.05 18.30 -1.30
CA VAL A 164 -2.59 18.79 0.02
C VAL A 164 -2.31 17.64 0.98
N LYS A 165 -3.17 16.62 1.03
CA LYS A 165 -2.98 15.45 1.92
C LYS A 165 -1.85 14.54 1.47
N TYR A 166 -1.57 14.47 0.17
CA TYR A 166 -0.50 13.62 -0.38
C TYR A 166 0.86 14.32 -0.40
N TRP A 167 0.89 15.65 -0.39
CA TRP A 167 2.13 16.43 -0.39
C TRP A 167 3.14 16.03 0.70
N PRO A 168 2.76 15.78 1.96
CA PRO A 168 3.69 15.28 2.98
C PRO A 168 4.40 13.97 2.57
N ALA A 169 3.69 13.07 1.89
CA ALA A 169 4.29 11.82 1.41
C ALA A 169 5.28 12.09 0.27
N ALA A 170 4.91 12.90 -0.73
CA ALA A 170 5.81 13.24 -1.84
C ALA A 170 7.05 14.03 -1.37
N SER A 171 6.87 14.98 -0.46
CA SER A 171 7.95 15.80 0.10
C SER A 171 8.90 15.00 1.01
N HIS A 172 8.42 13.96 1.70
CA HIS A 172 9.28 13.03 2.44
C HIS A 172 10.35 12.38 1.55
N TYR A 173 10.03 12.15 0.27
CA TYR A 173 10.99 11.62 -0.71
C TYR A 173 11.82 12.70 -1.40
N GLY A 174 11.62 14.00 -1.10
CA GLY A 174 12.34 15.11 -1.73
C GLY A 174 11.86 15.43 -3.14
N LEU A 175 10.64 15.04 -3.50
CA LEU A 175 10.08 15.28 -4.83
C LEU A 175 9.54 16.71 -4.96
N PRO A 176 9.61 17.31 -6.16
CA PRO A 176 9.03 18.63 -6.39
C PRO A 176 7.50 18.61 -6.24
N PRO A 177 6.86 19.74 -5.85
CA PRO A 177 5.42 19.84 -5.60
C PRO A 177 4.49 19.29 -6.68
N ARG A 178 4.92 19.35 -7.95
CA ARG A 178 4.17 18.77 -9.08
C ARG A 178 3.86 17.28 -8.93
N TYR A 179 4.67 16.51 -8.20
CA TYR A 179 4.38 15.09 -7.94
C TYR A 179 3.20 14.91 -6.97
N ALA A 180 2.80 15.93 -6.21
CA ALA A 180 1.57 15.84 -5.42
C ALA A 180 0.33 15.73 -6.32
N LEU A 181 0.39 16.29 -7.54
CA LEU A 181 -0.69 16.19 -8.54
C LEU A 181 -0.71 14.83 -9.26
N SER A 182 0.32 13.99 -9.10
CA SER A 182 0.40 12.70 -9.79
C SER A 182 -0.38 11.59 -9.10
N LEU A 183 -1.02 11.87 -7.96
CA LEU A 183 -1.75 10.85 -7.19
C LEU A 183 -2.85 10.17 -8.03
N PRO A 184 -3.73 10.89 -8.76
CA PRO A 184 -4.74 10.23 -9.60
C PRO A 184 -4.15 9.27 -10.63
N LEU A 185 -3.03 9.66 -11.26
CA LEU A 185 -2.33 8.82 -12.22
C LEU A 185 -1.77 7.56 -11.54
N ALA A 186 -1.12 7.71 -10.38
CA ALA A 186 -0.64 6.58 -9.60
C ALA A 186 -1.80 5.65 -9.18
N SER A 187 -2.94 6.21 -8.79
CA SER A 187 -4.14 5.45 -8.42
C SER A 187 -4.66 4.58 -9.57
N CYS A 188 -4.57 5.01 -10.83
CA CYS A 188 -4.90 4.16 -11.97
C CYS A 188 -4.02 2.90 -12.04
N PHE A 189 -2.71 3.06 -11.80
CA PHE A 189 -1.78 1.94 -11.75
C PHE A 189 -2.07 1.00 -10.59
N TYR A 190 -2.33 1.54 -9.39
CA TYR A 190 -2.69 0.73 -8.23
C TYR A 190 -4.02 0.00 -8.41
N LEU A 191 -5.03 0.66 -9.00
CA LEU A 191 -6.30 0.02 -9.33
C LEU A 191 -6.08 -1.17 -10.27
N TRP A 192 -5.28 -0.99 -11.32
CA TRP A 192 -4.94 -2.06 -12.26
C TRP A 192 -4.17 -3.21 -11.59
N MET A 193 -3.13 -2.92 -10.81
CA MET A 193 -2.33 -3.94 -10.12
C MET A 193 -3.15 -4.71 -9.08
N THR A 194 -3.98 -4.01 -8.30
CA THR A 194 -4.88 -4.61 -7.31
C THR A 194 -5.94 -5.49 -7.98
N PHE A 195 -6.53 -5.04 -9.08
CA PHE A 195 -7.43 -5.86 -9.89
C PHE A 195 -6.74 -7.11 -10.42
N LEU A 196 -5.54 -6.94 -11.00
CA LEU A 196 -4.75 -8.04 -11.57
C LEU A 196 -4.37 -9.07 -10.49
N SER A 197 -4.10 -8.63 -9.27
CA SER A 197 -3.82 -9.51 -8.12
C SER A 197 -4.99 -10.46 -7.84
N GLY A 198 -6.19 -9.91 -7.67
CA GLY A 198 -7.40 -10.72 -7.46
C GLY A 198 -7.76 -11.58 -8.67
N TRP A 199 -7.55 -11.07 -9.88
CA TRP A 199 -7.79 -11.81 -11.12
C TRP A 199 -6.84 -13.01 -11.28
N ASN A 200 -5.55 -12.84 -10.99
CA ASN A 200 -4.59 -13.94 -11.03
C ASN A 200 -4.93 -15.02 -10.00
N HIS A 201 -5.37 -14.62 -8.80
CA HIS A 201 -5.84 -15.56 -7.79
C HIS A 201 -7.09 -16.33 -8.27
N LEU A 202 -8.08 -15.65 -8.88
CA LEU A 202 -9.26 -16.30 -9.49
C LEU A 202 -8.89 -17.33 -10.55
N LEU A 203 -7.85 -17.05 -11.35
CA LEU A 203 -7.36 -17.95 -12.40
C LEU A 203 -6.48 -19.09 -11.87
N GLY A 204 -6.29 -19.21 -10.55
CA GLY A 204 -5.41 -20.22 -9.95
C GLY A 204 -3.95 -20.06 -10.37
N ARG A 205 -3.55 -18.88 -10.86
CA ARG A 205 -2.16 -18.56 -11.19
C ARG A 205 -1.44 -18.32 -9.86
N GLY A 206 -1.02 -19.41 -9.22
CA GLY A 206 -0.39 -19.40 -7.91
C GLY A 206 0.74 -18.37 -7.83
N GLU A 207 0.89 -17.76 -6.65
CA GLU A 207 1.89 -16.74 -6.41
C GLU A 207 3.28 -17.38 -6.38
N THR A 208 4.00 -17.27 -7.50
CA THR A 208 5.37 -17.77 -7.61
C THR A 208 6.34 -16.74 -7.02
N TRP A 209 7.05 -17.11 -5.96
CA TRP A 209 8.11 -16.29 -5.37
C TRP A 209 9.46 -16.95 -5.63
N ARG A 210 10.30 -16.34 -6.47
CA ARG A 210 11.65 -16.85 -6.84
C ARG A 210 11.64 -18.35 -7.23
N GLY A 211 10.64 -18.78 -8.00
CA GLY A 211 10.50 -20.19 -8.43
C GLY A 211 9.93 -21.14 -7.37
N ARG A 212 9.55 -20.65 -6.19
CA ARG A 212 8.79 -21.42 -5.19
C ARG A 212 7.31 -21.10 -5.35
N ALA A 213 6.48 -22.11 -5.57
CA ALA A 213 5.04 -21.99 -5.39
C ALA A 213 4.79 -21.83 -3.88
N LEU A 214 4.34 -20.66 -3.47
CA LEU A 214 3.73 -20.53 -2.15
C LEU A 214 2.37 -21.21 -2.27
N GLY A 215 2.17 -22.28 -1.50
CA GLY A 215 0.87 -22.95 -1.43
C GLY A 215 -0.21 -21.96 -0.99
N PRO A 216 -1.48 -22.18 -1.35
CA PRO A 216 -2.55 -21.31 -0.88
C PRO A 216 -2.46 -21.18 0.63
N SER A 217 -2.44 -19.95 1.13
CA SER A 217 -2.59 -19.67 2.55
C SER A 217 -3.97 -20.19 2.95
N GLU A 218 -3.98 -21.26 3.74
CA GLU A 218 -5.20 -21.73 4.38
C GLU A 218 -5.59 -20.69 5.44
N HIS A 219 -6.65 -19.93 5.16
CA HIS A 219 -7.28 -19.02 6.12
C HIS A 219 -8.65 -19.56 6.52
#